data_AF-A0A8J7JIX7-F1
#
_entry.id   AF-A0A8J7JIX7-F1
#
_cell.length_a   1.000
_cell.length_b   1.000
_cell.length_c   1.000
_cell.angle_alpha   90.00
_cell.angle_beta   90.00
_cell.angle_gamma   90.00
#
_symmetry.space_group_name_H-M   'P 1'
#
loop_
_entity.id
_entity.type
_entity.pdbx_description
1 polymer ?
#
loop_
_entity_poly.entity_id
_entity_poly.type
_entity_poly.pdbx_seq_one_letter_code
_entity_poly.pdbx_strand_id
1 'polypeptide(L)'
;MHWYTLIPLDVLLFREAKPFNPGDGSWAKGLFPPMPITVFQAMRSLLPDYGDGEKDLSHRDLDFLGPFLLDEQGTLWLPTPKDLVCIYPEGHNRKLSGNDWTAVKRLVPVDQNQNHAAWSGLVFPAGLAPMVLDQPVEGEVGEPDPWIRATALLEIYLEGQTNFPKNAFHKNPWSPQILPHIDIQDSQRQVKDADGYFTEVAIRLHGGWRFVVGMSANLTQGAVRLGGEGHRAIVQRLLLEPNSALEKQLQPLQNPPAATAERPCGYLLTPGLAQAGEALYSAYPSDWENLVGCATDKQLLWGGISAIRRKPPRLDNRSDIERPRQDKTFALLPQRAFVPPGTVYRFSDGPYPGRMLPAPRSELEHKWLTTFGKLNYGTLLWGAQAKDYE
;
A
#
# COMPACT_ATOMS: atom_id res chain seq x y z
N MET A 1 -6.13 -16.94 9.55
CA MET A 1 -6.33 -16.60 8.14
C MET A 1 -5.84 -17.74 7.26
N HIS A 2 -6.33 -17.82 6.02
CA HIS A 2 -5.79 -18.66 4.95
C HIS A 2 -4.86 -17.83 4.07
N TRP A 3 -3.64 -18.32 3.86
CA TRP A 3 -2.61 -17.69 3.05
C TRP A 3 -2.60 -18.16 1.59
N TYR A 4 -2.39 -17.24 0.67
CA TYR A 4 -2.33 -17.51 -0.76
C TYR A 4 -1.17 -16.76 -1.40
N THR A 5 -0.66 -17.29 -2.51
CA THR A 5 0.20 -16.52 -3.42
C THR A 5 -0.56 -16.14 -4.66
N LEU A 6 -0.27 -14.96 -5.21
CA LEU A 6 -0.73 -14.53 -6.52
C LEU A 6 0.47 -14.36 -7.44
N ILE A 7 0.51 -15.17 -8.49
CA ILE A 7 1.57 -15.20 -9.48
C ILE A 7 1.02 -14.56 -10.75
N PRO A 8 1.45 -13.35 -11.14
CA PRO A 8 1.02 -12.73 -12.39
C PRO A 8 1.39 -13.63 -13.58
N LEU A 9 0.44 -13.85 -14.50
CA LEU A 9 0.70 -14.64 -15.70
C LEU A 9 1.50 -13.86 -16.75
N ASP A 10 1.36 -12.54 -16.73
CA ASP A 10 2.09 -11.61 -17.60
C ASP A 10 2.20 -10.24 -16.89
N VAL A 11 2.12 -9.15 -17.64
CA VAL A 11 2.05 -7.80 -17.09
C VAL A 11 0.75 -7.58 -16.30
N LEU A 12 0.79 -6.61 -15.39
CA LEU A 12 -0.36 -6.15 -14.62
C LEU A 12 -0.59 -4.66 -14.89
N LEU A 13 -1.86 -4.25 -14.95
CA LEU A 13 -2.22 -2.85 -15.11
C LEU A 13 -3.12 -2.41 -13.96
N PHE A 14 -2.68 -1.43 -13.19
CA PHE A 14 -3.50 -0.83 -12.13
C PHE A 14 -3.71 0.63 -12.44
N ARG A 15 -4.84 1.01 -13.04
CA ARG A 15 -5.07 2.38 -13.47
C ARG A 15 -5.20 3.34 -12.28
N GLU A 16 -4.64 4.53 -12.45
CA GLU A 16 -4.96 5.70 -11.62
C GLU A 16 -6.39 6.21 -11.90
N ALA A 17 -6.90 7.07 -11.03
CA ALA A 17 -8.27 7.58 -11.08
C ALA A 17 -8.56 8.59 -12.22
N LYS A 18 -7.59 8.85 -13.11
CA LYS A 18 -7.76 9.83 -14.19
C LYS A 18 -8.68 9.26 -15.29
N PRO A 19 -9.72 10.00 -15.73
CA PRO A 19 -10.55 9.59 -16.87
C PRO A 19 -9.69 9.32 -18.11
N PHE A 20 -10.01 8.25 -18.83
CA PHE A 20 -9.33 7.87 -20.06
C PHE A 20 -10.31 7.98 -21.22
N ASN A 21 -9.99 8.84 -22.18
CA ASN A 21 -10.54 8.80 -23.52
C ASN A 21 -9.41 8.39 -24.45
N PRO A 22 -9.62 7.43 -25.37
CA PRO A 22 -8.73 7.24 -26.51
C PRO A 22 -8.46 8.61 -27.20
N GLY A 23 -7.24 8.84 -27.68
CA GLY A 23 -6.84 10.11 -28.30
C GLY A 23 -6.26 11.18 -27.35
N ASP A 24 -6.68 11.25 -26.08
CA ASP A 24 -6.13 12.19 -25.10
C ASP A 24 -4.92 11.60 -24.38
N GLY A 25 -3.70 11.92 -24.86
CA GLY A 25 -2.43 11.76 -24.14
C GLY A 25 -2.35 10.52 -23.24
N SER A 26 -2.30 9.34 -23.86
CA SER A 26 -2.42 8.02 -23.24
C SER A 26 -1.22 7.64 -22.35
N TRP A 27 -1.12 8.27 -21.18
CA TRP A 27 -0.16 7.94 -20.13
C TRP A 27 -0.92 7.56 -18.85
N ALA A 28 -1.38 6.32 -18.78
CA ALA A 28 -1.90 5.73 -17.56
C ALA A 28 -0.74 5.11 -16.77
N LYS A 29 -0.17 5.84 -15.80
CA LYS A 29 0.69 5.22 -14.78
C LYS A 29 -0.19 4.53 -13.75
N GLY A 30 0.36 3.50 -13.12
CA GLY A 30 -0.35 2.69 -12.16
C GLY A 30 0.35 2.61 -10.82
N LEU A 31 -0.45 2.53 -9.76
CA LEU A 31 0.04 2.34 -8.40
C LEU A 31 0.47 0.87 -8.22
N PHE A 32 1.73 0.64 -7.87
CA PHE A 32 2.29 -0.68 -7.65
C PHE A 32 3.19 -0.72 -6.39
N PRO A 33 3.05 -1.72 -5.50
CA PRO A 33 2.04 -2.79 -5.49
C PRO A 33 0.58 -2.26 -5.46
N PRO A 34 -0.40 -3.06 -5.92
CA PRO A 34 -1.78 -2.60 -5.99
C PRO A 34 -2.39 -2.40 -4.59
N MET A 35 -3.41 -1.53 -4.52
CA MET A 35 -4.18 -1.34 -3.29
C MET A 35 -4.81 -2.65 -2.79
N PRO A 36 -4.91 -2.86 -1.46
CA PRO A 36 -5.51 -4.07 -0.88
C PRO A 36 -6.88 -4.41 -1.47
N ILE A 37 -7.75 -3.40 -1.67
CA ILE A 37 -9.07 -3.58 -2.27
C ILE A 37 -9.02 -4.21 -3.67
N THR A 38 -8.03 -3.88 -4.50
CA THR A 38 -7.90 -4.38 -5.87
C THR A 38 -7.66 -5.89 -5.86
N VAL A 39 -6.76 -6.34 -4.99
CA VAL A 39 -6.43 -7.76 -4.85
C VAL A 39 -7.58 -8.51 -4.18
N PHE A 40 -8.16 -7.94 -3.13
CA PHE A 40 -9.33 -8.51 -2.46
C PHE A 40 -10.48 -8.78 -3.43
N GLN A 41 -10.84 -7.80 -4.28
CA GLN A 41 -11.92 -7.97 -5.26
C GLN A 41 -11.60 -9.05 -6.30
N ALA A 42 -10.35 -9.14 -6.74
CA ALA A 42 -9.90 -10.22 -7.64
C ALA A 42 -10.04 -11.60 -6.97
N MET A 43 -9.63 -11.72 -5.71
CA MET A 43 -9.69 -12.99 -4.97
C MET A 43 -11.11 -13.43 -4.62
N ARG A 44 -12.02 -12.48 -4.37
CA ARG A 44 -13.42 -12.80 -4.06
C ARG A 44 -14.10 -13.63 -5.15
N SER A 45 -13.68 -13.52 -6.41
CA SER A 45 -14.25 -14.33 -7.49
C SER A 45 -13.95 -15.82 -7.38
N LEU A 46 -13.07 -16.23 -6.44
CA LEU A 46 -12.74 -17.63 -6.16
C LEU A 46 -13.51 -18.20 -4.95
N LEU A 47 -14.41 -17.43 -4.36
CA LEU A 47 -15.31 -17.93 -3.32
C LEU A 47 -16.29 -18.96 -3.92
N PRO A 48 -16.57 -20.07 -3.21
CA PRO A 48 -17.44 -21.14 -3.73
C PRO A 48 -18.84 -20.69 -4.19
N ASP A 49 -19.45 -19.72 -3.51
CA ASP A 49 -20.78 -19.19 -3.84
C ASP A 49 -20.74 -17.80 -4.54
N TYR A 50 -19.60 -17.42 -5.13
CA TYR A 50 -19.49 -16.10 -5.78
C TYR A 50 -20.51 -15.93 -6.91
N GLY A 51 -21.27 -14.83 -6.88
CA GLY A 51 -22.32 -14.54 -7.85
C GLY A 51 -23.73 -15.00 -7.43
N ASP A 52 -23.85 -15.71 -6.31
CA ASP A 52 -25.13 -16.01 -5.67
C ASP A 52 -25.57 -14.83 -4.80
N GLY A 53 -26.45 -13.98 -5.35
CA GLY A 53 -26.70 -12.63 -4.86
C GLY A 53 -27.17 -12.46 -3.40
N GLU A 54 -27.65 -13.52 -2.72
CA GLU A 54 -27.93 -13.49 -1.28
C GLU A 54 -26.70 -13.87 -0.43
N LYS A 55 -25.91 -14.87 -0.85
CA LYS A 55 -24.67 -15.28 -0.17
C LYS A 55 -23.49 -14.35 -0.44
N ASP A 56 -23.50 -13.63 -1.57
CA ASP A 56 -22.51 -12.60 -1.88
C ASP A 56 -22.53 -11.43 -0.87
N LEU A 57 -23.67 -11.21 -0.19
CA LEU A 57 -23.80 -10.19 0.85
C LEU A 57 -23.12 -10.61 2.15
N SER A 58 -23.24 -11.88 2.57
CA SER A 58 -22.53 -12.39 3.76
C SER A 58 -21.02 -12.48 3.53
N HIS A 59 -20.57 -12.59 2.28
CA HIS A 59 -19.15 -12.58 1.91
C HIS A 59 -18.53 -11.17 1.75
N ARG A 60 -19.23 -10.10 2.14
CA ARG A 60 -18.65 -8.74 2.19
C ARG A 60 -17.80 -8.50 3.42
N ASP A 61 -18.04 -9.27 4.48
CA ASP A 61 -17.45 -9.08 5.80
C ASP A 61 -16.21 -9.95 6.04
N LEU A 62 -15.36 -10.07 5.02
CA LEU A 62 -14.13 -10.88 5.08
C LEU A 62 -12.93 -10.02 5.47
N ASP A 63 -12.05 -10.60 6.30
CA ASP A 63 -10.77 -9.99 6.62
C ASP A 63 -9.75 -10.35 5.55
N PHE A 64 -8.96 -9.36 5.15
CA PHE A 64 -7.96 -9.46 4.10
C PHE A 64 -6.68 -8.77 4.53
N LEU A 65 -5.53 -9.37 4.22
CA LEU A 65 -4.20 -8.89 4.60
C LEU A 65 -3.27 -8.95 3.39
N GLY A 66 -2.61 -7.83 3.09
CA GLY A 66 -1.68 -7.68 1.97
C GLY A 66 -2.22 -6.73 0.88
N PRO A 67 -1.71 -6.81 -0.37
CA PRO A 67 -0.65 -7.73 -0.82
C PRO A 67 0.73 -7.35 -0.29
N PHE A 68 1.54 -8.36 0.05
CA PHE A 68 2.97 -8.21 0.32
C PHE A 68 3.80 -8.89 -0.77
N LEU A 69 5.08 -8.53 -0.89
CA LEU A 69 5.97 -9.10 -1.90
C LEU A 69 6.73 -10.29 -1.32
N LEU A 70 6.78 -11.37 -2.09
CA LEU A 70 7.53 -12.58 -1.77
C LEU A 70 8.45 -12.89 -2.95
N ASP A 71 9.74 -13.05 -2.70
CA ASP A 71 10.71 -13.41 -3.74
C ASP A 71 10.71 -14.93 -4.04
N GLU A 72 11.60 -15.35 -4.93
CA GLU A 72 11.75 -16.76 -5.31
C GLU A 72 12.21 -17.64 -4.14
N GLN A 73 13.00 -17.08 -3.23
CA GLN A 73 13.54 -17.75 -2.05
C GLN A 73 12.53 -17.81 -0.89
N GLY A 74 11.35 -17.21 -1.04
CA GLY A 74 10.35 -17.13 0.03
C GLY A 74 10.66 -16.05 1.07
N THR A 75 11.51 -15.09 0.75
CA THR A 75 11.75 -13.92 1.60
C THR A 75 10.60 -12.93 1.45
N LEU A 76 10.03 -12.50 2.58
CA LEU A 76 9.02 -11.47 2.62
C LEU A 76 9.66 -10.08 2.57
N TRP A 77 9.15 -9.22 1.68
CA TRP A 77 9.62 -7.86 1.48
C TRP A 77 8.52 -6.86 1.77
N LEU A 78 8.86 -5.84 2.57
CA LEU A 78 7.96 -4.79 3.04
C LEU A 78 8.49 -3.40 2.66
N PRO A 79 7.65 -2.37 2.62
CA PRO A 79 8.08 -1.01 2.33
C PRO A 79 9.11 -0.51 3.35
N THR A 80 10.23 0.05 2.89
CA THR A 80 11.28 0.57 3.78
C THR A 80 10.76 1.77 4.59
N PRO A 81 10.99 1.80 5.92
CA PRO A 81 10.67 2.94 6.77
C PRO A 81 11.22 4.27 6.22
N LYS A 82 10.37 5.30 6.18
CA LYS A 82 10.70 6.60 5.57
C LYS A 82 11.58 7.49 6.45
N ASP A 83 11.80 7.12 7.70
CA ASP A 83 12.78 7.77 8.58
C ASP A 83 14.18 7.17 8.45
N LEU A 84 14.41 6.16 7.62
CA LEU A 84 15.75 5.60 7.40
C LEU A 84 16.52 6.35 6.32
N VAL A 85 17.79 6.60 6.60
CA VAL A 85 18.76 7.14 5.64
C VAL A 85 20.05 6.32 5.65
N CYS A 86 20.66 6.19 4.49
CA CYS A 86 21.98 5.60 4.29
C CYS A 86 23.03 6.70 4.22
N ILE A 87 24.17 6.47 4.87
CA ILE A 87 25.36 7.31 4.76
C ILE A 87 26.28 6.68 3.73
N TYR A 88 26.78 7.43 2.78
CA TYR A 88 27.70 6.99 1.74
C TYR A 88 29.06 7.67 1.91
N PRO A 89 30.16 7.08 1.42
CA PRO A 89 31.46 7.76 1.38
C PRO A 89 31.38 9.11 0.65
N GLU A 90 32.30 10.02 0.91
CA GLU A 90 32.34 11.33 0.23
C GLU A 90 32.49 11.17 -1.30
N GLY A 91 31.73 11.93 -2.08
CA GLY A 91 31.72 11.83 -3.55
C GLY A 91 30.93 10.65 -4.11
N HIS A 92 30.29 9.87 -3.23
CA HIS A 92 29.45 8.73 -3.59
C HIS A 92 28.00 8.99 -3.17
N ASN A 93 27.05 8.87 -4.11
CA ASN A 93 25.63 8.86 -3.79
C ASN A 93 25.00 7.50 -4.10
N ARG A 94 23.76 7.29 -3.66
CA ARG A 94 22.96 6.10 -3.96
C ARG A 94 23.01 5.69 -5.45
N LYS A 95 22.92 6.66 -6.37
CA LYS A 95 22.87 6.38 -7.82
C LYS A 95 24.18 5.80 -8.34
N LEU A 96 25.30 6.22 -7.76
CA LEU A 96 26.65 5.81 -8.14
C LEU A 96 27.10 4.54 -7.40
N SER A 97 26.66 4.36 -6.15
CA SER A 97 27.24 3.37 -5.23
C SER A 97 26.31 2.24 -4.83
N GLY A 98 25.04 2.27 -5.24
CA GLY A 98 24.08 1.22 -4.93
C GLY A 98 23.97 0.94 -3.43
N ASN A 99 24.43 -0.26 -3.00
CA ASN A 99 24.36 -0.73 -1.60
C ASN A 99 25.66 -0.48 -0.80
N ASP A 100 26.63 0.24 -1.37
CA ASP A 100 27.92 0.54 -0.73
C ASP A 100 27.83 1.76 0.22
N TRP A 101 26.79 1.81 1.05
CA TRP A 101 26.70 2.74 2.17
C TRP A 101 27.70 2.38 3.29
N THR A 102 27.98 3.26 4.23
CA THR A 102 28.84 2.98 5.41
C THR A 102 28.00 2.69 6.65
N ALA A 103 26.87 3.39 6.79
CA ALA A 103 25.94 3.22 7.89
C ALA A 103 24.49 3.45 7.45
N VAL A 104 23.55 2.99 8.28
CA VAL A 104 22.14 3.35 8.20
C VAL A 104 21.76 4.05 9.50
N LYS A 105 21.11 5.21 9.40
CA LYS A 105 20.70 6.05 10.52
C LYS A 105 19.19 6.29 10.45
N ARG A 106 18.58 6.65 11.58
CA ARG A 106 17.18 7.06 11.65
C ARG A 106 17.10 8.56 11.85
N LEU A 107 16.18 9.18 11.15
CA LEU A 107 15.80 10.56 11.40
C LEU A 107 15.01 10.63 12.71
N VAL A 108 15.24 11.67 13.50
CA VAL A 108 14.55 11.96 14.76
C VAL A 108 13.91 13.35 14.69
N PRO A 109 12.80 13.60 15.40
CA PRO A 109 12.21 14.94 15.44
C PRO A 109 13.20 15.91 16.09
N VAL A 110 13.31 17.12 15.55
CA VAL A 110 14.09 18.19 16.19
C VAL A 110 13.54 18.47 17.58
N ASP A 111 14.40 18.42 18.59
CA ASP A 111 14.08 18.94 19.92
C ASP A 111 14.08 20.46 19.88
N GLN A 112 12.88 21.05 19.83
CA GLN A 112 12.70 22.50 19.79
C GLN A 112 13.14 23.21 21.08
N ASN A 113 13.31 22.47 22.19
CA ASN A 113 13.82 23.01 23.45
C ASN A 113 15.35 23.06 23.47
N GLN A 114 16.01 22.27 22.63
CA GLN A 114 17.45 22.38 22.42
C GLN A 114 17.71 23.55 21.48
N ASN A 115 18.27 24.62 22.03
CA ASN A 115 18.71 25.82 21.31
C ASN A 115 19.93 25.51 20.42
N HIS A 116 19.80 24.57 19.49
CA HIS A 116 20.87 24.19 18.59
C HIS A 116 21.00 25.27 17.51
N ALA A 117 22.18 25.89 17.44
CA ALA A 117 22.44 27.01 16.52
C ALA A 117 22.08 26.69 15.05
N ALA A 118 22.20 25.42 14.65
CA ALA A 118 21.87 24.93 13.31
C ALA A 118 20.37 25.10 12.94
N TRP A 119 19.46 25.06 13.91
CA TRP A 119 18.00 25.17 13.67
C TRP A 119 17.47 26.59 13.90
N SER A 120 18.24 27.45 14.56
CA SER A 120 17.83 28.80 14.97
C SER A 120 17.39 29.72 13.82
N GLY A 121 17.86 29.45 12.59
CA GLY A 121 17.50 30.20 11.38
C GLY A 121 16.34 29.60 10.57
N LEU A 122 15.79 28.45 10.98
CA LEU A 122 14.73 27.75 10.27
C LEU A 122 13.40 27.95 10.99
N VAL A 123 12.41 28.48 10.28
CA VAL A 123 11.03 28.61 10.77
C VAL A 123 10.21 27.47 10.21
N PHE A 124 9.75 26.59 11.08
CA PHE A 124 8.78 25.57 10.72
C PHE A 124 7.37 26.11 10.96
N PRO A 125 6.38 25.80 10.09
CA PRO A 125 4.99 26.09 10.38
C PRO A 125 4.61 25.48 11.73
N ALA A 126 3.70 26.11 12.48
CA ALA A 126 3.16 25.51 13.70
C ALA A 126 2.67 24.08 13.40
N GLY A 127 3.17 23.08 14.13
CA GLY A 127 2.92 21.67 13.85
C GLY A 127 4.04 20.74 14.30
N LEU A 128 4.18 19.60 13.62
CA LEU A 128 5.19 18.59 13.94
C LEU A 128 6.61 19.12 13.69
N ALA A 129 7.54 18.69 14.55
CA ALA A 129 8.95 18.95 14.33
C ALA A 129 9.44 18.20 13.08
N PRO A 130 10.34 18.82 12.27
CA PRO A 130 10.96 18.13 11.15
C PRO A 130 11.80 16.94 11.64
N MET A 131 11.89 15.92 10.80
CA MET A 131 12.71 14.72 11.05
C MET A 131 14.12 14.94 10.48
N VAL A 132 15.14 14.84 11.33
CA VAL A 132 16.53 15.20 11.02
C VAL A 132 17.51 14.14 11.53
N LEU A 133 18.77 14.18 11.08
CA LEU A 133 19.85 13.50 11.77
C LEU A 133 20.20 14.28 13.04
N ASP A 134 20.30 13.59 14.17
CA ASP A 134 20.66 14.15 15.48
C ASP A 134 22.17 14.40 15.63
N GLN A 135 22.98 13.70 14.84
CA GLN A 135 24.43 13.85 14.85
C GLN A 135 24.94 14.23 13.45
N PRO A 136 25.98 15.09 13.37
CA PRO A 136 26.70 15.30 12.14
C PRO A 136 27.21 13.97 11.58
N VAL A 137 27.16 13.82 10.26
CA VAL A 137 27.64 12.63 9.56
C VAL A 137 28.71 13.03 8.56
N GLU A 138 29.75 12.22 8.45
CA GLU A 138 30.76 12.35 7.39
C GLU A 138 30.30 11.56 6.17
N GLY A 139 30.23 12.21 5.01
CA GLY A 139 29.82 11.63 3.75
C GLY A 139 28.49 12.16 3.21
N GLU A 140 27.94 11.48 2.20
CA GLU A 140 26.68 11.87 1.55
C GLU A 140 25.49 11.09 2.13
N VAL A 141 24.37 11.77 2.32
CA VAL A 141 23.12 11.17 2.80
C VAL A 141 22.24 10.79 1.61
N GLY A 142 21.75 9.55 1.60
CA GLY A 142 20.80 9.08 0.60
C GLY A 142 19.72 8.18 1.21
N GLU A 143 18.65 7.97 0.47
CA GLU A 143 17.61 7.02 0.84
C GLU A 143 18.04 5.57 0.62
N PRO A 144 17.66 4.62 1.49
CA PRO A 144 17.82 3.20 1.21
C PRO A 144 16.98 2.76 0.00
N ASP A 145 17.20 1.53 -0.43
CA ASP A 145 16.33 0.87 -1.40
C ASP A 145 14.89 0.70 -0.84
N PRO A 146 13.85 0.77 -1.68
CA PRO A 146 12.46 0.97 -1.26
C PRO A 146 11.81 -0.22 -0.56
N TRP A 147 12.42 -1.41 -0.64
CA TRP A 147 11.93 -2.62 0.01
C TRP A 147 12.94 -3.10 1.05
N ILE A 148 12.47 -3.44 2.25
CA ILE A 148 13.24 -4.02 3.33
C ILE A 148 12.78 -5.47 3.57
N ARG A 149 13.71 -6.38 3.89
CA ARG A 149 13.36 -7.73 4.34
C ARG A 149 12.51 -7.65 5.60
N ALA A 150 11.48 -8.47 5.71
CA ALA A 150 10.63 -8.51 6.89
C ALA A 150 11.41 -8.82 8.17
N THR A 151 12.44 -9.67 8.12
CA THR A 151 13.32 -9.92 9.27
C THR A 151 14.07 -8.68 9.71
N ALA A 152 14.67 -7.93 8.78
CA ALA A 152 15.35 -6.68 9.08
C ALA A 152 14.38 -5.62 9.64
N LEU A 153 13.14 -5.56 9.14
CA LEU A 153 12.12 -4.68 9.71
C LEU A 153 11.76 -5.10 11.14
N LEU A 154 11.39 -6.37 11.34
CA LEU A 154 10.82 -6.84 12.60
C LEU A 154 11.87 -6.98 13.70
N GLU A 155 13.06 -7.47 13.39
CA GLU A 155 14.09 -7.85 14.38
C GLU A 155 15.15 -6.77 14.60
N ILE A 156 15.32 -5.84 13.65
CA ILE A 156 16.30 -4.74 13.74
C ILE A 156 15.56 -3.40 13.88
N TYR A 157 14.73 -3.05 12.89
CA TYR A 157 14.09 -1.74 12.88
C TYR A 157 13.09 -1.57 14.05
N LEU A 158 12.13 -2.47 14.23
CA LEU A 158 11.15 -2.33 15.32
C LEU A 158 11.76 -2.53 16.72
N GLU A 159 12.94 -3.14 16.82
CA GLU A 159 13.68 -3.27 18.09
C GLU A 159 14.57 -2.07 18.41
N GLY A 160 14.53 -1.01 17.59
CA GLY A 160 15.31 0.21 17.80
C GLY A 160 16.78 0.11 17.36
N GLN A 161 17.19 -0.97 16.70
CA GLN A 161 18.57 -1.19 16.27
C GLN A 161 18.85 -0.53 14.90
N THR A 162 20.11 -0.23 14.60
CA THR A 162 20.53 0.46 13.37
C THR A 162 21.58 -0.32 12.56
N ASN A 163 22.00 -1.48 13.04
CA ASN A 163 22.96 -2.33 12.34
C ASN A 163 22.25 -3.24 11.32
N PHE A 164 21.98 -2.72 10.13
CA PHE A 164 21.37 -3.48 9.04
C PHE A 164 22.42 -4.26 8.24
N PRO A 165 22.11 -5.45 7.72
CA PRO A 165 22.97 -6.12 6.75
C PRO A 165 22.86 -5.47 5.36
N LYS A 166 23.89 -5.60 4.52
CA LYS A 166 23.94 -5.05 3.16
C LYS A 166 22.81 -5.50 2.23
N ASN A 167 22.31 -6.70 2.46
CA ASN A 167 21.20 -7.28 1.70
C ASN A 167 19.83 -7.04 2.36
N ALA A 168 19.75 -6.18 3.37
CA ALA A 168 18.49 -5.83 4.03
C ALA A 168 17.49 -5.16 3.10
N PHE A 169 18.00 -4.45 2.08
CA PHE A 169 17.19 -3.64 1.18
C PHE A 169 17.22 -4.15 -0.26
N HIS A 170 16.18 -3.85 -1.03
CA HIS A 170 16.03 -4.27 -2.43
C HIS A 170 15.30 -3.22 -3.28
N LYS A 171 15.73 -3.09 -4.54
CA LYS A 171 15.08 -2.25 -5.56
C LYS A 171 13.67 -2.75 -5.87
N ASN A 172 12.89 -1.99 -6.63
CA ASN A 172 11.60 -2.47 -7.11
C ASN A 172 11.76 -3.73 -7.98
N PRO A 173 11.19 -4.89 -7.59
CA PRO A 173 11.27 -6.13 -8.36
C PRO A 173 10.29 -6.15 -9.54
N TRP A 174 10.08 -5.03 -10.20
CA TRP A 174 9.24 -4.92 -11.38
C TRP A 174 9.75 -3.83 -12.30
N SER A 175 9.36 -3.93 -13.56
CA SER A 175 9.71 -2.94 -14.58
C SER A 175 8.45 -2.46 -15.30
N PRO A 176 8.35 -1.16 -15.63
CA PRO A 176 7.32 -0.70 -16.54
C PRO A 176 7.53 -1.31 -17.92
N GLN A 177 6.44 -1.70 -18.56
CA GLN A 177 6.40 -2.18 -19.94
C GLN A 177 5.39 -1.36 -20.72
N ILE A 178 5.88 -0.74 -21.80
CA ILE A 178 5.07 0.08 -22.69
C ILE A 178 4.49 -0.83 -23.77
N LEU A 179 3.16 -0.86 -23.88
CA LEU A 179 2.40 -1.69 -24.81
C LEU A 179 1.59 -0.77 -25.73
N PRO A 180 2.00 -0.58 -26.99
CA PRO A 180 1.19 0.12 -27.96
C PRO A 180 0.10 -0.81 -28.50
N HIS A 181 -1.11 -0.28 -28.62
CA HIS A 181 -2.27 -0.98 -29.15
C HIS A 181 -2.90 -0.17 -30.28
N ILE A 182 -3.56 -0.90 -31.17
CA ILE A 182 -4.32 -0.33 -32.28
C ILE A 182 -5.76 -0.83 -32.26
N ASP A 183 -6.68 0.06 -32.61
CA ASP A 183 -8.06 -0.29 -32.88
C ASP A 183 -8.30 -0.27 -34.41
N ILE A 184 -8.70 -1.41 -34.96
CA ILE A 184 -8.86 -1.63 -36.39
C ILE A 184 -10.33 -1.36 -36.75
N GLN A 185 -10.56 -0.66 -37.85
CA GLN A 185 -11.90 -0.41 -38.38
C GLN A 185 -12.60 -1.72 -38.74
N ASP A 186 -13.87 -1.87 -38.33
CA ASP A 186 -14.64 -3.07 -38.65
C ASP A 186 -14.70 -3.28 -40.17
N SER A 187 -14.45 -4.51 -40.62
CA SER A 187 -14.43 -4.90 -42.04
C SER A 187 -13.36 -4.23 -42.91
N GLN A 188 -12.44 -3.46 -42.33
CA GLN A 188 -11.27 -2.92 -43.02
C GLN A 188 -9.99 -3.36 -42.33
N ARG A 189 -8.88 -3.51 -43.06
CA ARG A 189 -7.56 -3.78 -42.47
C ARG A 189 -6.82 -2.46 -42.17
N GLN A 190 -7.55 -1.44 -41.77
CA GLN A 190 -7.04 -0.09 -41.54
C GLN A 190 -7.30 0.32 -40.09
N VAL A 191 -6.37 1.08 -39.50
CA VAL A 191 -6.52 1.64 -38.15
C VAL A 191 -7.59 2.73 -38.19
N LYS A 192 -8.34 2.90 -37.10
CA LYS A 192 -9.30 4.01 -36.98
C LYS A 192 -8.58 5.36 -37.01
N ASP A 193 -9.10 6.30 -37.81
CA ASP A 193 -8.50 7.63 -37.94
C ASP A 193 -8.56 8.44 -36.62
N ALA A 194 -9.64 8.25 -35.85
CA ALA A 194 -9.78 8.73 -34.48
C ALA A 194 -9.75 7.54 -33.52
N ASP A 195 -9.12 7.69 -32.35
CA ASP A 195 -9.07 6.68 -31.28
C ASP A 195 -8.38 5.36 -31.66
N GLY A 196 -7.73 5.30 -32.84
CA GLY A 196 -7.10 4.09 -33.37
C GLY A 196 -5.78 3.68 -32.73
N TYR A 197 -5.20 4.52 -31.87
CA TYR A 197 -3.96 4.22 -31.15
C TYR A 197 -4.11 4.50 -29.66
N PHE A 198 -3.68 3.56 -28.82
CA PHE A 198 -3.52 3.80 -27.39
C PHE A 198 -2.27 3.13 -26.86
N THR A 199 -1.60 3.78 -25.90
CA THR A 199 -0.43 3.20 -25.21
C THR A 199 -0.79 2.84 -23.78
N GLU A 200 -0.56 1.59 -23.42
CA GLU A 200 -0.68 1.09 -22.05
C GLU A 200 0.71 1.05 -21.40
N VAL A 201 0.82 1.54 -20.16
CA VAL A 201 2.04 1.38 -19.34
C VAL A 201 1.73 0.36 -18.26
N ALA A 202 1.98 -0.89 -18.58
CA ALA A 202 1.78 -2.01 -17.66
C ALA A 202 3.03 -2.23 -16.79
N ILE A 203 2.89 -3.02 -15.72
CA ILE A 203 3.97 -3.40 -14.82
C ILE A 203 4.26 -4.89 -14.98
N ARG A 204 5.50 -5.24 -15.31
CA ARG A 204 5.99 -6.62 -15.30
C ARG A 204 6.70 -6.91 -13.99
N LEU A 205 6.14 -7.79 -13.18
CA LEU A 205 6.82 -8.34 -12.02
C LEU A 205 8.00 -9.21 -12.50
N HIS A 206 9.16 -9.09 -11.86
CA HIS A 206 10.34 -9.89 -12.21
C HIS A 206 10.09 -11.38 -11.93
N GLY A 207 10.79 -12.27 -12.64
CA GLY A 207 10.64 -13.71 -12.47
C GLY A 207 10.87 -14.16 -11.04
N GLY A 208 10.09 -15.14 -10.57
CA GLY A 208 10.17 -15.68 -9.20
C GLY A 208 9.46 -14.86 -8.12
N TRP A 209 9.24 -13.56 -8.37
CA TRP A 209 8.49 -12.70 -7.46
C TRP A 209 6.98 -12.92 -7.59
N ARG A 210 6.29 -12.83 -6.46
CA ARG A 210 4.84 -13.02 -6.36
C ARG A 210 4.26 -12.17 -5.23
N PHE A 211 2.94 -12.03 -5.19
CA PHE A 211 2.28 -11.48 -4.03
C PHE A 211 1.94 -12.58 -3.03
N VAL A 212 1.94 -12.24 -1.74
CA VAL A 212 1.38 -13.06 -0.67
C VAL A 212 0.26 -12.28 0.05
N VAL A 213 -0.82 -12.99 0.37
CA VAL A 213 -2.02 -12.42 0.98
C VAL A 213 -2.65 -13.38 1.98
N GLY A 214 -3.29 -12.83 2.99
CA GLY A 214 -4.14 -13.54 3.94
C GLY A 214 -5.61 -13.23 3.71
N MET A 215 -6.49 -14.21 3.81
CA MET A 215 -7.94 -14.05 3.72
C MET A 215 -8.64 -14.87 4.81
N SER A 216 -9.71 -14.35 5.41
CA SER A 216 -10.47 -15.10 6.43
C SER A 216 -11.25 -16.28 5.87
N ALA A 217 -11.61 -16.24 4.59
CA ALA A 217 -12.30 -17.33 3.89
C ALA A 217 -11.34 -18.26 3.15
N ASN A 218 -11.75 -19.53 3.03
CA ASN A 218 -11.08 -20.50 2.18
C ASN A 218 -11.54 -20.32 0.71
N LEU A 219 -10.58 -20.06 -0.17
CA LEU A 219 -10.78 -19.90 -1.60
C LEU A 219 -10.48 -21.18 -2.37
N THR A 220 -11.17 -21.34 -3.50
CA THR A 220 -10.71 -22.25 -4.55
C THR A 220 -9.42 -21.74 -5.18
N GLN A 221 -8.59 -22.64 -5.71
CA GLN A 221 -7.38 -22.25 -6.45
C GLN A 221 -7.73 -22.07 -7.93
N GLY A 222 -7.12 -21.10 -8.60
CA GLY A 222 -7.43 -20.82 -10.00
C GLY A 222 -6.88 -19.49 -10.51
N ALA A 223 -7.22 -19.14 -11.74
CA ALA A 223 -6.85 -17.88 -12.34
C ALA A 223 -7.90 -16.80 -12.05
N VAL A 224 -7.45 -15.63 -11.61
CA VAL A 224 -8.30 -14.44 -11.41
C VAL A 224 -7.90 -13.33 -12.34
N ARG A 225 -8.85 -12.45 -12.66
CA ARG A 225 -8.52 -11.17 -13.29
C ARG A 225 -7.95 -10.24 -12.22
N LEU A 226 -6.75 -9.74 -12.43
CA LEU A 226 -6.07 -8.83 -11.51
C LEU A 226 -5.57 -7.62 -12.30
N GLY A 227 -6.16 -6.45 -12.01
CA GLY A 227 -5.89 -5.23 -12.77
C GLY A 227 -6.89 -4.99 -13.91
N GLY A 228 -6.57 -4.01 -14.75
CA GLY A 228 -7.34 -3.62 -15.94
C GLY A 228 -7.06 -4.53 -17.15
N GLU A 229 -7.79 -4.28 -18.24
CA GLU A 229 -7.56 -4.88 -19.57
C GLU A 229 -7.51 -6.42 -19.65
N GLY A 230 -8.06 -7.09 -18.62
CA GLY A 230 -8.19 -8.55 -18.61
C GLY A 230 -6.94 -9.32 -18.19
N HIS A 231 -5.92 -8.63 -17.68
CA HIS A 231 -4.71 -9.24 -17.09
C HIS A 231 -5.07 -10.19 -15.94
N ARG A 232 -4.24 -11.23 -15.75
CA ARG A 232 -4.56 -12.35 -14.86
C ARG A 232 -3.40 -12.74 -13.96
N ALA A 233 -3.75 -13.31 -12.81
CA ALA A 233 -2.83 -13.98 -11.91
C ALA A 233 -3.36 -15.36 -11.53
N ILE A 234 -2.45 -16.32 -11.33
CA ILE A 234 -2.78 -17.61 -10.71
C ILE A 234 -2.77 -17.42 -9.20
N VAL A 235 -3.85 -17.84 -8.54
CA VAL A 235 -3.95 -17.92 -7.09
C VAL A 235 -3.68 -19.35 -6.65
N GLN A 236 -2.68 -19.51 -5.78
CA GLN A 236 -2.32 -20.81 -5.20
C GLN A 236 -2.38 -20.74 -3.69
N ARG A 237 -2.81 -21.83 -3.05
CA ARG A 237 -2.80 -21.93 -1.58
C ARG A 237 -1.35 -21.97 -1.11
N LEU A 238 -1.02 -21.10 -0.16
CA LEU A 238 0.25 -21.14 0.55
C LEU A 238 0.06 -21.92 1.85
N LEU A 239 0.66 -23.10 1.91
CA LEU A 239 0.75 -23.89 3.13
C LEU A 239 1.97 -23.39 3.90
N LEU A 240 1.74 -22.93 5.12
CA LEU A 240 2.80 -22.51 6.02
C LEU A 240 3.12 -23.70 6.93
N GLU A 241 4.37 -24.13 6.89
CA GLU A 241 4.86 -25.11 7.85
C GLU A 241 4.94 -24.47 9.24
N PRO A 242 4.48 -25.15 10.30
CA PRO A 242 4.56 -24.66 11.67
C PRO A 242 5.99 -24.27 12.05
N ASN A 243 6.16 -23.08 12.63
CA ASN A 243 7.42 -22.46 13.01
C ASN A 243 8.39 -22.15 11.86
N SER A 244 7.94 -22.19 10.61
CA SER A 244 8.75 -21.76 9.48
C SER A 244 9.13 -20.28 9.58
N ALA A 245 10.25 -19.91 8.93
CA ALA A 245 10.70 -18.51 8.91
C ALA A 245 9.63 -17.56 8.36
N LEU A 246 8.90 -17.99 7.33
CA LEU A 246 7.82 -17.19 6.73
C LEU A 246 6.61 -17.06 7.66
N GLU A 247 6.21 -18.11 8.37
CA GLU A 247 5.12 -18.03 9.34
C GLU A 247 5.45 -17.04 10.46
N LYS A 248 6.68 -17.10 11.01
CA LYS A 248 7.17 -16.18 12.05
C LYS A 248 7.17 -14.72 11.59
N GLN A 249 7.38 -14.47 10.30
CA GLN A 249 7.31 -13.12 9.72
C GLN A 249 5.86 -12.66 9.49
N LEU A 250 4.96 -13.55 9.08
CA LEU A 250 3.57 -13.20 8.77
C LEU A 250 2.70 -13.04 10.02
N GLN A 251 2.98 -13.78 11.09
CA GLN A 251 2.22 -13.72 12.35
C GLN A 251 2.14 -12.31 12.96
N PRO A 252 3.24 -11.55 13.14
CA PRO A 252 3.17 -10.18 13.66
C PRO A 252 2.53 -9.19 12.70
N LEU A 253 2.45 -9.49 11.40
CA LEU A 253 1.71 -8.66 10.44
C LEU A 253 0.20 -8.91 10.53
N GLN A 254 -0.20 -10.16 10.82
CA GLN A 254 -1.60 -10.54 10.99
C GLN A 254 -2.15 -10.04 12.33
N ASN A 255 -1.36 -10.18 13.39
CA ASN A 255 -1.72 -9.73 14.73
C ASN A 255 -0.60 -8.83 15.27
N PRO A 256 -0.59 -7.55 14.87
CA PRO A 256 0.37 -6.59 15.39
C PRO A 256 0.32 -6.51 16.91
N PRO A 257 1.46 -6.49 17.60
CA PRO A 257 1.48 -6.25 19.03
C PRO A 257 0.90 -4.85 19.33
N ALA A 258 0.26 -4.72 20.49
CA ALA A 258 -0.23 -3.43 20.96
C ALA A 258 0.95 -2.48 21.22
N ALA A 259 0.70 -1.18 21.02
CA ALA A 259 1.65 -0.14 21.38
C ALA A 259 1.91 -0.12 22.90
N THR A 260 3.14 0.20 23.28
CA THR A 260 3.55 0.36 24.68
C THR A 260 4.42 1.62 24.82
N ALA A 261 4.61 2.09 26.05
CA ALA A 261 5.50 3.22 26.33
C ALA A 261 6.95 2.98 25.84
N GLU A 262 7.39 1.71 25.85
CA GLU A 262 8.70 1.29 25.32
C GLU A 262 8.76 1.25 23.80
N ARG A 263 7.60 1.26 23.12
CA ARG A 263 7.47 1.17 21.66
C ARG A 263 6.60 2.29 21.08
N PRO A 264 7.04 3.56 21.16
CA PRO A 264 6.24 4.71 20.76
C PRO A 264 6.33 5.02 19.24
N CYS A 265 7.04 4.22 18.46
CA CYS A 265 7.23 4.44 17.02
C CYS A 265 6.24 3.57 16.22
N GLY A 266 5.29 4.21 15.54
CA GLY A 266 4.33 3.53 14.66
C GLY A 266 4.81 3.48 13.21
N TYR A 267 5.12 2.29 12.71
CA TYR A 267 5.41 2.02 11.30
C TYR A 267 4.12 1.63 10.56
N LEU A 268 3.80 2.35 9.48
CA LEU A 268 2.62 2.08 8.65
C LEU A 268 2.88 0.93 7.67
N LEU A 269 2.32 -0.24 7.95
CA LEU A 269 2.49 -1.46 7.14
C LEU A 269 1.68 -1.41 5.84
N THR A 270 0.46 -0.88 5.90
CA THR A 270 -0.49 -0.85 4.78
C THR A 270 -1.04 0.56 4.59
N PRO A 271 -1.55 0.91 3.39
CA PRO A 271 -1.96 2.28 3.11
C PRO A 271 -2.95 2.79 4.15
N GLY A 272 -2.64 3.93 4.75
CA GLY A 272 -3.49 4.63 5.70
C GLY A 272 -4.47 5.54 4.97
N LEU A 273 -5.61 5.86 5.56
CA LEU A 273 -6.54 6.80 4.93
C LEU A 273 -6.23 8.23 5.38
N ALA A 274 -5.86 9.10 4.44
CA ALA A 274 -5.61 10.50 4.76
C ALA A 274 -6.90 11.20 5.18
N GLN A 275 -6.83 12.04 6.21
CA GLN A 275 -7.97 12.86 6.63
C GLN A 275 -8.19 13.98 5.61
N ALA A 276 -9.40 14.06 5.06
CA ALA A 276 -9.79 15.14 4.16
C ALA A 276 -10.08 16.43 4.96
N GLY A 277 -9.40 17.52 4.59
CA GLY A 277 -9.74 18.89 4.95
C GLY A 277 -10.39 19.64 3.79
N GLU A 278 -10.63 20.95 3.95
CA GLU A 278 -11.28 21.78 2.91
C GLU A 278 -10.45 21.87 1.61
N ALA A 279 -9.12 21.87 1.72
CA ALA A 279 -8.22 21.99 0.56
C ALA A 279 -6.98 21.08 0.59
N LEU A 280 -6.78 20.33 1.68
CA LEU A 280 -5.57 19.53 1.92
C LEU A 280 -5.93 18.16 2.49
N TYR A 281 -5.12 17.15 2.15
CA TYR A 281 -5.16 15.83 2.78
C TYR A 281 -4.06 15.73 3.84
N SER A 282 -4.45 15.51 5.10
CA SER A 282 -3.48 15.35 6.19
C SER A 282 -2.85 13.97 6.18
N ALA A 283 -1.55 13.91 6.46
CA ALA A 283 -0.80 12.65 6.58
C ALA A 283 -1.07 11.91 7.91
N TYR A 284 -1.80 12.53 8.84
CA TYR A 284 -2.21 11.93 10.11
C TYR A 284 -3.58 12.50 10.53
N PRO A 285 -4.39 11.75 11.30
CA PRO A 285 -5.61 12.25 11.88
C PRO A 285 -5.39 13.42 12.85
N SER A 286 -6.27 14.42 12.82
CA SER A 286 -6.15 15.64 13.63
C SER A 286 -6.38 15.43 15.14
N ASP A 287 -6.98 14.29 15.50
CA ASP A 287 -7.26 13.85 16.87
C ASP A 287 -6.09 13.06 17.49
N TRP A 288 -4.99 12.87 16.76
CA TRP A 288 -3.80 12.24 17.32
C TRP A 288 -3.06 13.21 18.25
N GLU A 289 -3.15 12.93 19.54
CA GLU A 289 -2.39 13.60 20.58
C GLU A 289 -0.95 13.06 20.65
N ASN A 290 -0.04 13.85 21.21
CA ASN A 290 1.34 13.45 21.50
C ASN A 290 2.19 13.00 20.29
N LEU A 291 1.71 13.20 19.07
CA LEU A 291 2.50 13.02 17.86
C LEU A 291 3.56 14.13 17.79
N VAL A 292 4.83 13.74 17.76
CA VAL A 292 5.99 14.66 17.77
C VAL A 292 6.76 14.67 16.45
N GLY A 293 6.61 13.63 15.64
CA GLY A 293 7.30 13.54 14.35
C GLY A 293 6.60 12.60 13.36
N CYS A 294 6.76 12.90 12.07
CA CYS A 294 6.24 12.07 10.99
C CYS A 294 7.23 12.08 9.80
N ALA A 295 7.59 10.90 9.31
CA ALA A 295 8.34 10.73 8.07
C ALA A 295 7.45 10.01 7.05
N THR A 296 7.12 10.67 5.94
CA THR A 296 6.17 10.16 4.95
C THR A 296 6.56 10.60 3.53
N ASP A 297 5.93 9.98 2.53
CA ASP A 297 6.03 10.31 1.11
C ASP A 297 4.75 11.02 0.63
N LYS A 298 4.71 11.36 -0.67
CA LYS A 298 3.51 11.90 -1.32
C LYS A 298 2.32 10.94 -1.17
N GLN A 299 1.13 11.51 -0.94
CA GLN A 299 -0.08 10.72 -0.81
C GLN A 299 -0.41 9.96 -2.09
N LEU A 300 -0.95 8.76 -1.93
CA LEU A 300 -1.42 7.90 -2.99
C LEU A 300 -2.87 8.27 -3.31
N LEU A 301 -3.10 8.90 -4.46
CA LEU A 301 -4.45 9.19 -4.93
C LEU A 301 -5.03 7.94 -5.58
N TRP A 302 -6.09 7.41 -4.98
CA TRP A 302 -6.77 6.25 -5.51
C TRP A 302 -8.28 6.47 -5.55
N GLY A 303 -8.87 6.06 -6.66
CA GLY A 303 -10.27 6.16 -7.01
C GLY A 303 -10.47 5.35 -8.28
N GLY A 304 -11.65 5.39 -8.87
CA GLY A 304 -11.84 4.64 -10.10
C GLY A 304 -13.25 4.64 -10.61
N ILE A 305 -13.50 3.74 -11.55
CA ILE A 305 -14.81 3.53 -12.16
C ILE A 305 -15.33 2.20 -11.64
N SER A 306 -16.52 2.21 -11.07
CA SER A 306 -17.27 1.01 -10.71
C SER A 306 -18.49 0.89 -11.62
N ALA A 307 -18.62 -0.26 -12.28
CA ALA A 307 -19.86 -0.64 -12.93
C ALA A 307 -20.79 -1.26 -11.88
N ILE A 308 -21.37 -0.44 -11.01
CA ILE A 308 -22.34 -0.93 -10.02
C ILE A 308 -23.64 -1.24 -10.75
N ARG A 309 -24.02 -2.52 -10.80
CA ARG A 309 -25.40 -2.91 -11.09
C ARG A 309 -26.25 -2.65 -9.85
N ARG A 310 -26.86 -1.46 -9.75
CA ARG A 310 -27.84 -1.21 -8.69
C ARG A 310 -29.10 -2.01 -9.02
N LYS A 311 -29.51 -2.95 -8.15
CA LYS A 311 -30.87 -3.49 -8.20
C LYS A 311 -31.83 -2.32 -7.91
N PRO A 312 -32.87 -2.09 -8.72
CA PRO A 312 -33.88 -1.10 -8.36
C PRO A 312 -34.51 -1.48 -7.01
N PRO A 313 -34.98 -0.50 -6.23
CA PRO A 313 -35.75 -0.79 -5.02
C PRO A 313 -36.90 -1.73 -5.38
N ARG A 314 -37.15 -2.74 -4.55
CA ARG A 314 -38.34 -3.61 -4.70
C ARG A 314 -39.55 -2.69 -4.61
N LEU A 315 -40.18 -2.42 -5.75
CA LEU A 315 -41.54 -1.88 -5.76
C LEU A 315 -42.45 -3.06 -5.49
N ASP A 316 -43.19 -2.99 -4.39
CA ASP A 316 -44.14 -4.03 -3.99
C ASP A 316 -45.15 -4.32 -5.12
N ASN A 317 -45.36 -5.61 -5.37
CA ASN A 317 -46.50 -6.20 -6.07
C ASN A 317 -46.83 -5.71 -7.50
N ARG A 318 -45.94 -5.90 -8.48
CA ARG A 318 -46.39 -6.10 -9.88
C ARG A 318 -45.70 -7.29 -10.54
N SER A 319 -46.53 -8.07 -11.20
CA SER A 319 -46.28 -9.34 -11.91
C SER A 319 -45.09 -9.31 -12.87
N ASP A 320 -44.44 -10.48 -13.00
CA ASP A 320 -43.27 -10.83 -13.84
C ASP A 320 -43.47 -10.64 -15.37
N ILE A 321 -43.88 -9.45 -15.82
CA ILE A 321 -43.96 -9.14 -17.25
C ILE A 321 -43.05 -7.95 -17.52
N GLU A 322 -41.98 -8.24 -18.29
CA GLU A 322 -40.95 -7.32 -18.80
C GLU A 322 -39.99 -6.71 -17.77
N ARG A 323 -38.96 -7.48 -17.37
CA ARG A 323 -37.76 -6.90 -16.73
C ARG A 323 -36.93 -6.20 -17.82
N PRO A 324 -36.75 -4.87 -17.79
CA PRO A 324 -35.86 -4.19 -18.73
C PRO A 324 -34.43 -4.72 -18.54
N ARG A 325 -33.69 -4.90 -19.64
CA ARG A 325 -32.25 -5.17 -19.59
C ARG A 325 -31.60 -4.12 -18.68
N GLN A 326 -30.95 -4.56 -17.61
CA GLN A 326 -30.25 -3.70 -16.66
C GLN A 326 -29.22 -2.83 -17.39
N ASP A 327 -29.46 -1.52 -17.46
CA ASP A 327 -28.44 -0.57 -17.88
C ASP A 327 -27.33 -0.53 -16.83
N LYS A 328 -26.09 -0.81 -17.27
CA LYS A 328 -24.90 -0.62 -16.44
C LYS A 328 -24.73 0.87 -16.20
N THR A 329 -25.21 1.39 -15.08
CA THR A 329 -24.91 2.78 -14.70
C THR A 329 -23.43 2.88 -14.34
N PHE A 330 -22.68 3.63 -15.14
CA PHE A 330 -21.32 4.06 -14.84
C PHE A 330 -21.32 4.85 -13.53
N ALA A 331 -20.54 4.43 -12.54
CA ALA A 331 -20.39 5.16 -11.28
C ALA A 331 -18.92 5.40 -11.00
N LEU A 332 -18.54 6.66 -10.73
CA LEU A 332 -17.22 6.98 -10.23
C LEU A 332 -17.15 6.62 -8.75
N LEU A 333 -16.13 5.85 -8.37
CA LEU A 333 -15.76 5.68 -6.97
C LEU A 333 -15.16 7.01 -6.48
N PRO A 334 -15.47 7.42 -5.24
CA PRO A 334 -14.89 8.63 -4.68
C PRO A 334 -13.36 8.53 -4.67
N GLN A 335 -12.71 9.57 -5.18
CA GLN A 335 -11.26 9.68 -5.08
C GLN A 335 -10.88 9.95 -3.63
N ARG A 336 -9.91 9.18 -3.13
CA ARG A 336 -9.40 9.28 -1.77
C ARG A 336 -7.88 9.38 -1.83
N ALA A 337 -7.31 10.15 -0.91
CA ALA A 337 -5.88 10.14 -0.69
C ALA A 337 -5.54 9.13 0.41
N PHE A 338 -4.48 8.37 0.19
CA PHE A 338 -3.95 7.41 1.15
C PHE A 338 -2.53 7.79 1.53
N VAL A 339 -2.18 7.57 2.78
CA VAL A 339 -0.81 7.73 3.27
C VAL A 339 -0.03 6.45 2.93
N PRO A 340 1.14 6.57 2.28
CA PRO A 340 1.84 5.43 1.76
C PRO A 340 2.42 4.54 2.88
N PRO A 341 2.43 3.22 2.69
CA PRO A 341 3.20 2.30 3.53
C PRO A 341 4.68 2.71 3.68
N GLY A 342 5.28 2.34 4.80
CA GLY A 342 6.63 2.78 5.18
C GLY A 342 6.63 4.10 5.96
N THR A 343 5.52 4.85 5.96
CA THR A 343 5.38 6.06 6.78
C THR A 343 5.63 5.73 8.25
N VAL A 344 6.35 6.61 8.94
CA VAL A 344 6.70 6.45 10.35
C VAL A 344 6.13 7.61 11.16
N TYR A 345 5.52 7.28 12.29
CA TYR A 345 4.99 8.23 13.27
C TYR A 345 5.73 8.06 14.59
N ARG A 346 6.09 9.16 15.23
CA ARG A 346 6.74 9.15 16.56
C ARG A 346 5.87 9.88 17.56
N PHE A 347 5.63 9.22 18.68
CA PHE A 347 4.85 9.74 19.78
C PHE A 347 5.75 10.00 21.00
N SER A 348 5.46 11.04 21.77
CA SER A 348 6.14 11.28 23.06
C SER A 348 5.59 10.37 24.16
N ASP A 349 4.27 10.15 24.18
CA ASP A 349 3.57 9.29 25.14
C ASP A 349 2.23 8.81 24.54
N GLY A 350 1.53 7.90 25.22
CA GLY A 350 0.18 7.48 24.87
C GLY A 350 -0.86 8.59 25.02
N PRO A 351 -2.08 8.43 24.48
CA PRO A 351 -2.60 7.20 23.87
C PRO A 351 -2.06 6.96 22.45
N TYR A 352 -1.73 5.70 22.17
CA TYR A 352 -1.26 5.29 20.84
C TYR A 352 -2.44 4.84 19.97
N PRO A 353 -2.54 5.32 18.72
CA PRO A 353 -3.63 4.94 17.82
C PRO A 353 -3.57 3.47 17.42
N GLY A 354 -4.71 2.80 17.28
CA GLY A 354 -4.71 1.42 16.79
C GLY A 354 -4.42 1.30 15.29
N ARG A 355 -4.87 2.27 14.49
CA ARG A 355 -4.75 2.31 13.03
C ARG A 355 -4.60 3.74 12.52
N MET A 356 -3.96 3.89 11.37
CA MET A 356 -3.99 5.11 10.55
C MET A 356 -5.30 5.15 9.75
N LEU A 357 -6.38 5.49 10.45
CA LEU A 357 -7.70 5.78 9.90
C LEU A 357 -8.28 6.98 10.69
N PRO A 358 -8.99 7.91 10.04
CA PRO A 358 -9.63 9.03 10.73
C PRO A 358 -10.79 8.53 11.61
N ALA A 359 -11.11 9.27 12.67
CA ALA A 359 -12.31 9.04 13.45
C ALA A 359 -13.58 9.21 12.59
N PRO A 360 -14.60 8.33 12.74
CA PRO A 360 -15.86 8.45 12.01
C PRO A 360 -16.63 9.68 12.47
N ARG A 361 -17.14 10.48 11.52
CA ARG A 361 -18.01 11.65 11.79
C ARG A 361 -19.50 11.33 11.64
N SER A 362 -19.84 10.16 11.13
CA SER A 362 -21.22 9.67 11.00
C SER A 362 -21.29 8.14 11.04
N GLU A 363 -22.48 7.57 11.23
CA GLU A 363 -22.69 6.12 11.17
C GLU A 363 -22.34 5.52 9.80
N LEU A 364 -22.64 6.26 8.73
CA LEU A 364 -22.25 5.84 7.38
C LEU A 364 -20.73 5.78 7.29
N GLU A 365 -20.02 6.75 7.86
CA GLU A 365 -18.57 6.75 7.95
C GLU A 365 -17.98 5.61 8.72
N HIS A 366 -18.59 5.30 9.86
CA HIS A 366 -18.20 4.15 10.65
C HIS A 366 -18.24 2.86 9.81
N LYS A 367 -19.33 2.59 9.07
CA LYS A 367 -19.46 1.37 8.25
C LYS A 367 -18.38 1.22 7.18
N TRP A 368 -18.05 2.28 6.45
CA TRP A 368 -17.00 2.17 5.43
C TRP A 368 -15.60 2.12 6.05
N LEU A 369 -15.33 2.82 7.15
CA LEU A 369 -14.07 2.71 7.90
C LEU A 369 -13.87 1.31 8.48
N THR A 370 -14.92 0.65 8.97
CA THR A 370 -14.87 -0.77 9.37
C THR A 370 -14.45 -1.64 8.18
N THR A 371 -14.98 -1.36 6.98
CA THR A 371 -14.58 -2.09 5.76
C THR A 371 -13.11 -1.88 5.44
N PHE A 372 -12.60 -0.65 5.53
CA PHE A 372 -11.17 -0.37 5.38
C PHE A 372 -10.33 -1.12 6.43
N GLY A 373 -10.78 -1.20 7.67
CA GLY A 373 -10.15 -2.00 8.72
C GLY A 373 -10.08 -3.49 8.38
N LYS A 374 -11.18 -4.09 7.90
CA LYS A 374 -11.23 -5.50 7.46
C LYS A 374 -10.33 -5.77 6.25
N LEU A 375 -10.18 -4.81 5.36
CA LEU A 375 -9.24 -4.86 4.24
C LEU A 375 -7.80 -4.49 4.65
N ASN A 376 -7.55 -4.41 5.94
CA ASN A 376 -6.27 -4.13 6.57
C ASN A 376 -5.63 -2.84 6.08
N TYR A 377 -6.41 -1.77 5.91
CA TYR A 377 -5.87 -0.43 5.74
C TYR A 377 -5.46 0.17 7.08
N GLY A 378 -4.43 1.01 7.03
CA GLY A 378 -3.96 1.78 8.18
C GLY A 378 -3.30 0.94 9.26
N THR A 379 -2.78 -0.25 8.97
CA THR A 379 -2.19 -1.11 10.02
C THR A 379 -0.85 -0.55 10.48
N LEU A 380 -0.70 -0.35 11.79
CA LEU A 380 0.52 0.14 12.43
C LEU A 380 1.24 -1.02 13.11
N LEU A 381 2.56 -1.11 12.92
CA LEU A 381 3.46 -1.95 13.70
C LEU A 381 4.25 -1.06 14.66
N TRP A 382 4.29 -1.44 15.94
CA TRP A 382 4.89 -0.63 16.99
C TRP A 382 6.31 -1.07 17.30
N GLY A 383 7.23 -0.11 17.31
CA GLY A 383 8.65 -0.33 17.55
C GLY A 383 9.24 0.64 18.57
N ALA A 384 10.39 0.26 19.11
CA ALA A 384 11.18 1.09 20.01
C ALA A 384 11.80 2.30 19.30
N GLN A 385 12.19 3.30 20.09
CA GLN A 385 13.07 4.37 19.61
C GLN A 385 14.45 3.81 19.25
N ALA A 386 15.21 4.56 18.43
CA ALA A 386 16.58 4.20 18.12
C ALA A 386 17.38 4.08 19.42
N LYS A 387 18.04 2.96 19.62
CA LYS A 387 19.08 2.80 20.63
C LYS A 387 20.36 3.28 19.96
N ASP A 388 20.73 4.52 20.20
CA ASP A 388 22.09 4.93 19.87
C ASP A 388 23.01 4.15 20.80
N TYR A 389 23.75 3.20 20.22
CA TYR A 389 24.88 2.62 20.91
C TYR A 389 25.92 3.74 20.99
N GLU A 390 26.16 4.22 22.22
CA GLU A 390 27.29 5.08 22.58
C GLU A 390 28.62 4.49 22.08
#